data_AF-A0A543J770-F1
#
_entry.id   AF-A0A543J770-F1
#
_cell.length_a   1.000
_cell.length_b   1.000
_cell.length_c   1.000
_cell.angle_alpha   90.00
_cell.angle_beta   90.00
_cell.angle_gamma   90.00
#
_symmetry.space_group_name_H-M   'P 1'
#
loop_
_entity.id
_entity.type
_entity.pdbx_description
1 polymer ?
#
loop_
_entity_poly.entity_id
_entity_poly.type
_entity_poly.pdbx_seq_one_letter_code
_entity_poly.pdbx_strand_id
1 'polypeptide(L)'
;MTGVIGSAPGTAERIEAMDDLYSRNPGHLGEYLDDHRWTATPEVRVDFTWYLVKRFGRGPDVVVDLASDRTVPAETRLRDLDVDRRAATPHVLESIIEDARGHLRIMERAIALLVPVSPDSAFGHLHGIATNRGYSFDERVGAVKAAVEHFEPQQRTALYRAVVTGDGVTTAELRAAASALKWAHDREGRALCAEIARRDTLSVDDRLWFVGKTRHGEALDLLREFAREPAEDPVMRVEAAHQAATKGDSDDRRYLLAPAADHTVPYPLRNNIITNLADADRAEVLRAIAHGLHDNPG
;
A
#
# COMPACT_ATOMS: atom_id res chain seq x y z
N MET A 1 22.66 53.97 -5.87
CA MET A 1 21.86 53.46 -4.73
C MET A 1 21.56 52.00 -5.00
N THR A 2 22.28 51.10 -4.37
CA THR A 2 22.02 49.65 -4.38
C THR A 2 21.02 49.37 -3.26
N GLY A 3 19.74 49.20 -3.60
CA GLY A 3 18.75 48.73 -2.63
C GLY A 3 19.14 47.33 -2.16
N VAL A 4 19.35 47.14 -0.86
CA VAL A 4 19.77 45.85 -0.29
C VAL A 4 18.55 44.94 -0.20
N ILE A 5 18.31 44.17 -1.26
CA ILE A 5 17.16 43.24 -1.39
C ILE A 5 17.11 42.25 -0.22
N GLY A 6 18.27 41.81 0.28
CA GLY A 6 18.39 40.86 1.39
C GLY A 6 17.98 41.41 2.78
N SER A 7 17.69 42.71 2.91
CA SER A 7 17.34 43.35 4.18
C SER A 7 15.84 43.59 4.38
N ALA A 8 15.01 43.35 3.36
CA ALA A 8 13.57 43.53 3.48
C ALA A 8 12.93 42.41 4.34
N PRO A 9 12.12 42.77 5.36
CA PRO A 9 11.72 41.86 6.44
C PRO A 9 10.66 40.83 6.02
N GLY A 10 9.89 41.09 4.97
CA GLY A 10 8.83 40.21 4.47
C GLY A 10 8.92 39.94 2.96
N THR A 11 8.23 38.89 2.52
CA THR A 11 8.21 38.47 1.10
C THR A 11 7.60 39.54 0.20
N ALA A 12 6.56 40.24 0.64
CA ALA A 12 5.90 41.28 -0.16
C ALA A 12 6.83 42.47 -0.40
N GLU A 13 7.49 42.95 0.65
CA GLU A 13 8.43 44.08 0.59
C GLU A 13 9.67 43.71 -0.23
N ARG A 14 10.12 42.45 -0.17
CA ARG A 14 11.19 41.94 -1.05
C ARG A 14 10.78 41.96 -2.51
N ILE A 15 9.58 41.48 -2.85
CA ILE A 15 9.09 41.46 -4.23
C ILE A 15 8.96 42.88 -4.78
N GLU A 16 8.43 43.82 -4.00
CA GLU A 16 8.32 45.23 -4.39
C GLU A 16 9.70 45.85 -4.66
N ALA A 17 10.68 45.61 -3.78
CA ALA A 17 12.05 46.08 -3.97
C ALA A 17 12.71 45.46 -5.22
N MET A 18 12.47 44.18 -5.49
CA MET A 18 12.95 43.52 -6.71
C MET A 18 12.30 44.10 -7.96
N ASP A 19 10.99 44.38 -7.96
CA ASP A 19 10.27 44.98 -9.10
C ASP A 19 10.74 46.41 -9.42
N ASP A 20 11.05 47.23 -8.42
CA ASP A 20 11.65 48.56 -8.63
C ASP A 20 13.05 48.45 -9.25
N LEU A 21 13.89 47.55 -8.74
CA LEU A 21 15.24 47.33 -9.29
C LEU A 21 15.20 46.74 -10.70
N TYR A 22 14.28 45.83 -10.97
CA TYR A 22 14.07 45.23 -12.28
C TYR A 22 13.72 46.28 -13.32
N SER A 23 12.81 47.21 -12.97
CA SER A 23 12.38 48.30 -13.85
C SER A 23 13.53 49.24 -14.22
N ARG A 24 14.54 49.36 -13.36
CA ARG A 24 15.68 50.28 -13.54
C ARG A 24 16.87 49.64 -14.25
N ASN A 25 17.21 48.39 -13.91
CA ASN A 25 18.38 47.67 -14.43
C ASN A 25 18.16 46.15 -14.43
N PRO A 26 17.39 45.61 -15.38
CA PRO A 26 17.00 44.19 -15.35
C PRO A 26 18.22 43.26 -15.46
N GLY A 27 19.15 43.51 -16.39
CA GLY A 27 20.31 42.62 -16.62
C GLY A 27 21.17 42.42 -15.36
N HIS A 28 21.46 43.50 -14.64
CA HIS A 28 22.28 43.44 -13.42
C HIS A 28 21.54 42.82 -12.24
N LEU A 29 20.21 43.00 -12.14
CA LEU A 29 19.42 42.34 -11.12
C LEU A 29 19.39 40.83 -11.33
N GLY A 30 19.26 40.35 -12.57
CA GLY A 30 19.28 38.92 -12.87
C GLY A 30 20.59 38.25 -12.41
N GLU A 31 21.73 38.83 -12.79
CA GLU A 31 23.06 38.35 -12.36
C GLU A 31 23.23 38.39 -10.84
N TYR A 32 22.83 39.50 -10.19
CA TYR A 32 22.89 39.63 -8.74
C TYR A 32 22.10 38.52 -8.03
N LEU A 33 20.88 38.24 -8.47
CA LEU A 33 20.03 37.21 -7.88
C LEU A 33 20.62 35.81 -8.10
N ASP A 34 21.16 35.52 -9.29
CA ASP A 34 21.84 34.27 -9.60
C ASP A 34 23.06 34.04 -8.68
N ASP A 35 23.86 35.10 -8.45
CA ASP A 35 25.08 35.06 -7.62
C ASP A 35 24.78 34.93 -6.12
N HIS A 36 23.70 35.55 -5.63
CA HIS A 36 23.45 35.71 -4.19
C HIS A 36 22.39 34.76 -3.61
N ARG A 37 21.62 34.04 -4.44
CA ARG A 37 20.57 33.12 -3.93
C ARG A 37 21.11 32.03 -3.01
N TRP A 38 22.35 31.58 -3.20
CA TRP A 38 22.95 30.49 -2.42
C TRP A 38 23.54 30.91 -1.08
N THR A 39 23.81 32.19 -0.89
CA THR A 39 24.28 32.75 0.39
C THR A 39 23.12 33.30 1.23
N ALA A 40 21.92 33.38 0.65
CA ALA A 40 20.71 33.83 1.31
C ALA A 40 20.05 32.75 2.18
N THR A 41 19.13 33.15 3.06
CA THR A 41 18.28 32.21 3.82
C THR A 41 17.36 31.42 2.88
N PRO A 42 16.83 30.25 3.29
CA PRO A 42 15.96 29.44 2.44
C PRO A 42 14.75 30.22 1.88
N GLU A 43 14.12 31.08 2.68
CA GLU A 43 12.96 31.88 2.26
C GLU A 43 13.33 32.89 1.17
N VAL A 44 14.47 33.56 1.32
CA VAL A 44 14.97 34.53 0.34
C VAL A 44 15.40 33.82 -0.94
N ARG A 45 15.97 32.62 -0.83
CA ARG A 45 16.36 31.78 -1.98
C ARG A 45 15.16 31.37 -2.82
N VAL A 46 14.06 30.96 -2.18
CA VAL A 46 12.78 30.68 -2.85
C VAL A 46 12.28 31.92 -3.59
N ASP A 47 12.25 33.08 -2.92
CA ASP A 47 11.79 34.34 -3.52
C ASP A 47 12.65 34.73 -4.74
N PHE A 48 13.98 34.64 -4.63
CA PHE A 48 14.92 34.98 -5.71
C PHE A 48 14.76 34.05 -6.91
N THR A 49 14.69 32.73 -6.68
CA THR A 49 14.46 31.73 -7.73
C THR A 49 13.14 31.99 -8.46
N TRP A 50 12.05 32.24 -7.74
CA TRP A 50 10.76 32.53 -8.37
C TRP A 50 10.75 33.83 -9.16
N TYR A 51 11.49 34.83 -8.68
CA TYR A 51 11.65 36.10 -9.40
C TYR A 51 12.41 35.89 -10.72
N LEU A 52 13.51 35.12 -10.69
CA LEU A 52 14.28 34.73 -11.86
C LEU A 52 13.45 33.97 -12.90
N VAL A 53 12.64 33.00 -12.47
CA VAL A 53 11.73 32.26 -13.36
C VAL A 53 10.69 33.20 -13.98
N LYS A 54 9.96 33.97 -13.16
CA LYS A 54 8.82 34.77 -13.62
C LYS A 54 9.20 35.99 -14.45
N ARG A 55 10.28 36.69 -14.10
CA ARG A 55 10.65 37.97 -14.71
C ARG A 55 11.74 37.84 -15.76
N PHE A 56 12.64 36.88 -15.60
CA PHE A 56 13.77 36.68 -16.50
C PHE A 56 13.64 35.44 -17.39
N GLY A 57 12.58 34.65 -17.22
CA GLY A 57 12.36 33.45 -18.03
C GLY A 57 13.46 32.40 -17.84
N ARG A 58 14.16 32.41 -16.70
CA ARG A 58 15.17 31.40 -16.38
C ARG A 58 14.51 30.01 -16.41
N GLY A 59 15.20 29.08 -17.06
CA GLY A 59 14.69 27.74 -17.37
C GLY A 59 14.62 26.79 -16.18
N PRO A 60 14.34 25.50 -16.45
CA PRO A 60 14.13 24.49 -15.41
C PRO A 60 15.36 24.30 -14.50
N ASP A 61 16.57 24.60 -14.96
CA ASP A 61 17.81 24.47 -14.16
C ASP A 61 17.74 25.25 -12.84
N VAL A 62 17.17 26.46 -12.86
CA VAL A 62 17.02 27.29 -11.65
C VAL A 62 15.99 26.70 -10.67
N VAL A 63 15.00 25.97 -11.18
CA VAL A 63 14.02 25.24 -10.37
C VAL A 63 14.61 23.92 -9.84
N VAL A 64 15.38 23.19 -10.65
CA VAL A 64 16.11 21.98 -10.23
C VAL A 64 17.03 22.29 -9.05
N ASP A 65 17.77 23.38 -9.16
CA ASP A 65 18.65 23.90 -8.12
C ASP A 65 17.90 24.11 -6.79
N LEU A 66 16.81 24.87 -6.81
CA LEU A 66 16.00 25.11 -5.62
C LEU A 66 15.36 23.81 -5.09
N ALA A 67 14.88 22.96 -5.98
CA ALA A 67 14.28 21.68 -5.60
C ALA A 67 15.32 20.67 -5.08
N SER A 68 16.61 20.85 -5.35
CA SER A 68 17.72 20.02 -4.82
C SER A 68 18.16 20.46 -3.42
N ASP A 69 17.76 21.65 -3.00
CA ASP A 69 18.20 22.24 -1.74
C ASP A 69 17.41 21.71 -0.53
N ARG A 70 18.02 20.78 0.21
CA ARG A 70 17.42 20.16 1.40
C ARG A 70 17.24 21.11 2.59
N THR A 71 17.74 22.35 2.53
CA THR A 71 17.45 23.37 3.56
C THR A 71 16.05 23.98 3.40
N VAL A 72 15.44 23.80 2.22
CA VAL A 72 14.05 24.18 1.94
C VAL A 72 13.12 22.99 2.26
N PRO A 73 11.94 23.22 2.87
CA PRO A 73 10.98 22.14 3.16
C PRO A 73 10.57 21.35 1.91
N ALA A 74 10.42 20.03 2.06
CA ALA A 74 10.02 19.11 0.98
C ALA A 74 8.72 19.54 0.27
N GLU A 75 7.74 20.08 1.00
CA GLU A 75 6.49 20.59 0.42
C GLU A 75 6.72 21.75 -0.54
N THR A 76 7.60 22.69 -0.18
CA THR A 76 7.93 23.84 -1.02
C THR A 76 8.69 23.39 -2.26
N ARG A 77 9.71 22.53 -2.08
CA ARG A 77 10.48 21.94 -3.19
C ARG A 77 9.58 21.21 -4.17
N LEU A 78 8.60 20.44 -3.68
CA LEU A 78 7.66 19.68 -4.51
C LEU A 78 6.65 20.57 -5.24
N ARG A 79 6.10 21.58 -4.56
CA ARG A 79 5.18 22.56 -5.18
C ARG A 79 5.83 23.23 -6.38
N ASP A 80 7.12 23.50 -6.29
CA ASP A 80 7.83 24.21 -7.34
C ASP A 80 8.05 23.32 -8.58
N LEU A 81 8.22 22.01 -8.40
CA LEU A 81 8.24 21.01 -9.49
C LEU A 81 6.87 20.80 -10.15
N ASP A 82 5.76 21.02 -9.44
CA ASP A 82 4.43 20.95 -10.04
C ASP A 82 4.18 22.08 -11.06
N VAL A 83 4.84 23.23 -10.87
CA VAL A 83 4.73 24.39 -11.76
C VAL A 83 5.58 24.21 -13.02
N ASP A 84 6.82 23.71 -12.90
CA ASP A 84 7.64 23.32 -14.05
C ASP A 84 8.12 21.86 -13.94
N ARG A 85 7.29 20.95 -14.48
CA ARG A 85 7.57 19.51 -14.48
C ARG A 85 8.85 19.13 -15.22
N ARG A 86 9.42 19.99 -16.07
CA ARG A 86 10.69 19.71 -16.75
C ARG A 86 11.87 19.73 -15.77
N ALA A 87 11.71 20.37 -14.62
CA ALA A 87 12.70 20.38 -13.53
C ALA A 87 12.62 19.13 -12.63
N ALA A 88 11.63 18.25 -12.84
CA ALA A 88 11.42 17.07 -12.02
C ALA A 88 12.39 15.93 -12.42
N THR A 89 13.65 16.05 -12.00
CA THR A 89 14.65 15.01 -12.24
C THR A 89 14.51 13.88 -11.21
N PRO A 90 14.92 12.63 -11.55
CA PRO A 90 14.81 11.50 -10.62
C PRO A 90 15.50 11.77 -9.28
N HIS A 91 16.76 12.22 -9.29
CA HIS A 91 17.51 12.49 -8.06
C HIS A 91 16.84 13.51 -7.12
N VAL A 92 16.26 14.57 -7.69
CA VAL A 92 15.53 15.58 -6.90
C VAL A 92 14.31 14.96 -6.24
N LEU A 93 13.49 14.25 -7.00
CA LEU A 93 12.26 13.64 -6.50
C LEU A 93 12.55 12.54 -5.47
N GLU A 94 13.59 11.73 -5.68
CA GLU A 94 14.05 10.72 -4.72
C GLU A 94 14.44 11.37 -3.37
N SER A 95 15.16 12.48 -3.41
CA SER A 95 15.53 13.21 -2.17
C SER A 95 14.31 13.82 -1.47
N ILE A 96 13.31 14.29 -2.22
CA ILE A 96 12.03 14.79 -1.66
C ILE A 96 11.26 13.65 -1.00
N ILE A 97 11.23 12.45 -1.60
CA ILE A 97 10.59 11.26 -1.02
C ILE A 97 11.27 10.87 0.29
N GLU A 98 12.61 10.90 0.35
CA GLU A 98 13.36 10.64 1.57
C GLU A 98 13.05 11.66 2.68
N ASP A 99 13.01 12.95 2.34
CA ASP A 99 12.74 14.05 3.28
C ASP A 99 11.27 14.09 3.75
N ALA A 100 10.34 13.52 2.99
CA ALA A 100 8.90 13.57 3.24
C ALA A 100 8.38 12.47 4.19
N ARG A 101 9.26 11.78 4.93
CA ARG A 101 8.86 10.76 5.91
C ARG A 101 7.84 11.32 6.92
N GLY A 102 6.75 10.59 7.17
CA GLY A 102 5.65 11.07 8.02
C GLY A 102 4.63 11.96 7.28
N HIS A 103 4.88 12.33 6.02
CA HIS A 103 4.03 13.21 5.22
C HIS A 103 3.54 12.50 3.96
N LEU A 104 2.60 11.56 4.12
CA LEU A 104 2.11 10.68 3.04
C LEU A 104 1.72 11.44 1.76
N ARG A 105 0.99 12.55 1.88
CA ARG A 105 0.54 13.35 0.71
C ARG A 105 1.70 13.94 -0.10
N ILE A 106 2.82 14.30 0.55
CA ILE A 106 4.00 14.82 -0.13
C ILE A 106 4.70 13.67 -0.86
N MET A 107 4.88 12.52 -0.20
CA MET A 107 5.44 11.32 -0.81
C MET A 107 4.63 10.86 -2.03
N GLU A 108 3.31 10.73 -1.93
CA GLU A 108 2.43 10.30 -3.02
C GLU A 108 2.58 11.21 -4.25
N ARG A 109 2.59 12.53 -4.05
CA ARG A 109 2.77 13.51 -5.13
C ARG A 109 4.17 13.44 -5.76
N ALA A 110 5.22 13.33 -4.95
CA ALA A 110 6.59 13.20 -5.45
C ALA A 110 6.76 11.91 -6.28
N ILE A 111 6.15 10.81 -5.84
CA ILE A 111 6.15 9.53 -6.55
C ILE A 111 5.39 9.64 -7.88
N ALA A 112 4.23 10.31 -7.90
CA ALA A 112 3.47 10.54 -9.13
C ALA A 112 4.29 11.34 -10.18
N LEU A 113 5.14 12.26 -9.74
CA LEU A 113 6.09 12.96 -10.63
C LEU A 113 7.30 12.09 -11.02
N LEU A 114 7.71 11.14 -10.18
CA LEU A 114 8.87 10.27 -10.42
C LEU A 114 8.55 9.15 -11.42
N VAL A 115 7.35 8.58 -11.36
CA VAL A 115 6.88 7.51 -12.26
C VAL A 115 7.18 7.78 -13.75
N PRO A 116 6.80 8.93 -14.35
CA PRO A 116 7.01 9.15 -15.78
C PRO A 116 8.48 9.34 -16.18
N VAL A 117 9.36 9.71 -15.24
CA VAL A 117 10.78 10.00 -15.53
C VAL A 117 11.74 8.89 -15.09
N SER A 118 11.36 8.09 -14.09
CA SER A 118 12.14 6.95 -13.58
C SER A 118 11.21 5.93 -12.90
N PRO A 119 10.46 5.12 -13.68
CA PRO A 119 9.49 4.18 -13.14
C PRO A 119 10.15 3.12 -12.23
N ASP A 120 11.33 2.64 -12.57
CA ASP A 120 12.05 1.65 -11.77
C ASP A 120 12.49 2.22 -10.41
N SER A 121 12.93 3.49 -10.38
CA SER A 121 13.27 4.15 -9.11
C SER A 121 12.02 4.40 -8.26
N ALA A 122 10.94 4.90 -8.87
CA ALA A 122 9.66 5.05 -8.17
C ALA A 122 9.18 3.73 -7.57
N PHE A 123 9.27 2.62 -8.32
CA PHE A 123 8.94 1.30 -7.81
C PHE A 123 9.87 0.88 -6.66
N GLY A 124 11.18 1.09 -6.79
CA GLY A 124 12.17 0.79 -5.77
C GLY A 124 11.89 1.51 -4.44
N HIS A 125 11.55 2.80 -4.50
CA HIS A 125 11.16 3.58 -3.32
C HIS A 125 9.86 3.09 -2.70
N LEU A 126 8.82 2.84 -3.50
CA LEU A 126 7.55 2.30 -3.02
C LEU A 126 7.73 0.93 -2.36
N HIS A 127 8.55 0.07 -2.94
CA HIS A 127 8.89 -1.24 -2.38
C HIS A 127 9.69 -1.10 -1.08
N GLY A 128 10.64 -0.17 -1.03
CA GLY A 128 11.39 0.18 0.17
C GLY A 128 10.49 0.64 1.31
N ILE A 129 9.51 1.52 1.03
CA ILE A 129 8.52 1.95 2.02
C ILE A 129 7.66 0.77 2.45
N ALA A 130 7.08 0.02 1.50
CA ALA A 130 6.20 -1.11 1.78
C ALA A 130 6.82 -2.22 2.66
N THR A 131 8.13 -2.45 2.51
CA THR A 131 8.88 -3.47 3.27
C THR A 131 9.48 -2.97 4.58
N ASN A 132 9.69 -1.66 4.73
CA ASN A 132 10.40 -1.10 5.88
C ASN A 132 9.46 -0.84 7.07
N ARG A 133 9.69 -1.56 8.18
CA ARG A 133 8.93 -1.44 9.44
C ARG A 133 9.10 -0.11 10.18
N GLY A 134 10.05 0.72 9.77
CA GLY A 134 10.17 2.10 10.24
C GLY A 134 9.04 3.02 9.77
N TYR A 135 8.22 2.59 8.81
CA TYR A 135 7.02 3.30 8.37
C TYR A 135 5.76 2.72 9.01
N SER A 136 4.80 3.60 9.31
CA SER A 136 3.47 3.21 9.81
C SER A 136 2.72 2.35 8.78
N PHE A 137 1.73 1.59 9.22
CA PHE A 137 0.90 0.81 8.30
C PHE A 137 0.21 1.69 7.24
N ASP A 138 -0.29 2.86 7.65
CA ASP A 138 -0.96 3.78 6.75
C ASP A 138 -0.01 4.32 5.68
N GLU A 139 1.25 4.60 6.03
CA GLU A 139 2.28 4.98 5.05
C GLU A 139 2.61 3.85 4.09
N ARG A 140 2.74 2.62 4.61
CA ARG A 140 3.01 1.44 3.78
C ARG A 140 1.87 1.16 2.80
N VAL A 141 0.61 1.22 3.26
CA VAL A 141 -0.56 1.07 2.39
C VAL A 141 -0.71 2.25 1.43
N GLY A 142 -0.45 3.47 1.88
CA GLY A 142 -0.47 4.68 1.05
C GLY A 142 0.53 4.61 -0.09
N ALA A 143 1.74 4.11 0.16
CA ALA A 143 2.72 3.81 -0.88
C ALA A 143 2.15 2.82 -1.91
N VAL A 144 1.54 1.71 -1.46
CA VAL A 144 0.92 0.78 -2.41
C VAL A 144 -0.21 1.42 -3.21
N LYS A 145 -1.06 2.27 -2.59
CA LYS A 145 -2.13 3.00 -3.29
C LYS A 145 -1.56 3.93 -4.36
N ALA A 146 -0.50 4.68 -4.07
CA ALA A 146 0.19 5.51 -5.06
C ALA A 146 0.69 4.67 -6.24
N ALA A 147 1.11 3.42 -5.99
CA ALA A 147 1.50 2.52 -7.06
C ALA A 147 0.32 2.03 -7.92
N VAL A 148 -0.91 2.03 -7.40
CA VAL A 148 -2.08 1.48 -8.10
C VAL A 148 -2.37 2.21 -9.40
N GLU A 149 -2.14 3.52 -9.42
CA GLU A 149 -2.44 4.41 -10.55
C GLU A 149 -1.37 4.36 -11.65
N HIS A 150 -0.20 3.78 -11.37
CA HIS A 150 1.01 4.03 -12.13
C HIS A 150 1.75 2.78 -12.60
N PHE A 151 1.54 1.63 -11.96
CA PHE A 151 2.29 0.40 -12.26
C PHE A 151 1.41 -0.74 -12.76
N GLU A 152 2.05 -1.69 -13.45
CA GLU A 152 1.40 -2.89 -13.95
C GLU A 152 0.87 -3.77 -12.80
N PRO A 153 -0.18 -4.60 -13.04
CA PRO A 153 -0.73 -5.52 -12.04
C PRO A 153 0.29 -6.33 -11.23
N GLN A 154 1.33 -6.82 -11.88
CA GLN A 154 2.35 -7.67 -11.28
C GLN A 154 3.17 -6.89 -10.22
N GLN A 155 3.61 -5.68 -10.57
CA GLN A 155 4.32 -4.78 -9.67
C GLN A 155 3.43 -4.34 -8.50
N ARG A 156 2.18 -3.99 -8.76
CA ARG A 156 1.20 -3.64 -7.71
C ARG A 156 1.01 -4.78 -6.72
N THR A 157 0.91 -6.01 -7.22
CA THR A 157 0.77 -7.20 -6.38
C THR A 157 2.02 -7.46 -5.55
N ALA A 158 3.21 -7.27 -6.11
CA ALA A 158 4.46 -7.40 -5.36
C ALA A 158 4.53 -6.42 -4.18
N LEU A 159 4.09 -5.17 -4.37
CA LEU A 159 4.02 -4.16 -3.31
C LEU A 159 3.01 -4.53 -2.22
N TYR A 160 1.81 -4.99 -2.61
CA TYR A 160 0.84 -5.49 -1.65
C TYR A 160 1.34 -6.71 -0.88
N ARG A 161 1.97 -7.66 -1.57
CA ARG A 161 2.59 -8.85 -0.97
C ARG A 161 3.63 -8.41 0.07
N ALA A 162 4.50 -7.46 -0.26
CA ALA A 162 5.49 -6.90 0.66
C ALA A 162 4.87 -6.33 1.95
N VAL A 163 3.73 -5.64 1.86
CA VAL A 163 3.03 -5.11 3.05
C VAL A 163 2.49 -6.24 3.94
N VAL A 164 1.95 -7.32 3.34
CA VAL A 164 1.25 -8.40 4.06
C VAL A 164 2.15 -9.58 4.46
N THR A 165 3.35 -9.73 3.88
CA THR A 165 4.31 -10.80 4.24
C THR A 165 5.32 -10.40 5.29
N GLY A 166 5.37 -9.14 5.74
CA GLY A 166 6.32 -8.75 6.77
C GLY A 166 6.10 -9.45 8.12
N ASP A 167 7.15 -9.63 8.91
CA ASP A 167 7.03 -10.20 10.27
C ASP A 167 6.25 -9.27 11.20
N GLY A 168 5.21 -9.77 11.88
CA GLY A 168 4.39 -8.99 12.82
C GLY A 168 3.30 -8.13 12.18
N VAL A 169 2.82 -8.46 10.97
CA VAL A 169 1.57 -7.86 10.47
C VAL A 169 0.38 -8.37 11.30
N THR A 170 -0.46 -7.46 11.77
CA THR A 170 -1.69 -7.78 12.50
C THR A 170 -2.79 -8.28 11.54
N THR A 171 -3.74 -9.03 12.08
CA THR A 171 -4.96 -9.44 11.35
C THR A 171 -5.68 -8.26 10.68
N ALA A 172 -5.80 -7.12 11.37
CA ALA A 172 -6.49 -5.94 10.84
C ALA A 172 -5.77 -5.38 9.60
N GLU A 173 -4.44 -5.31 9.65
CA GLU A 173 -3.60 -4.86 8.54
C GLU A 173 -3.71 -5.79 7.33
N LEU A 174 -3.68 -7.12 7.53
CA LEU A 174 -3.85 -8.09 6.45
C LEU A 174 -5.22 -7.95 5.78
N ARG A 175 -6.29 -7.79 6.56
CA ARG A 175 -7.65 -7.59 6.05
C ARG A 175 -7.77 -6.29 5.25
N ALA A 176 -7.16 -5.21 5.73
CA ALA A 176 -7.16 -3.92 5.04
C ALA A 176 -6.44 -4.00 3.68
N ALA A 177 -5.25 -4.60 3.65
CA ALA A 177 -4.49 -4.79 2.41
C ALA A 177 -5.23 -5.68 1.39
N ALA A 178 -5.77 -6.83 1.82
CA ALA A 178 -6.57 -7.71 0.95
C ALA A 178 -7.84 -7.02 0.40
N SER A 179 -8.47 -6.17 1.20
CA SER A 179 -9.65 -5.42 0.76
C SER A 179 -9.29 -4.37 -0.29
N ALA A 180 -8.12 -3.75 -0.18
CA ALA A 180 -7.61 -2.79 -1.17
C ALA A 180 -7.18 -3.48 -2.48
N LEU A 181 -6.56 -4.65 -2.41
CA LEU A 181 -6.17 -5.47 -3.57
C LEU A 181 -7.32 -5.82 -4.50
N LYS A 182 -8.49 -6.14 -3.94
CA LYS A 182 -9.69 -6.49 -4.71
C LYS A 182 -10.04 -5.41 -5.74
N TRP A 183 -9.79 -4.13 -5.41
CA TRP A 183 -10.07 -3.00 -6.29
C TRP A 183 -8.93 -2.70 -7.27
N ALA A 184 -7.70 -3.08 -6.93
CA ALA A 184 -6.52 -2.83 -7.75
C ALA A 184 -6.28 -3.91 -8.82
N HIS A 185 -6.48 -5.18 -8.49
CA HIS A 185 -6.36 -6.27 -9.45
C HIS A 185 -7.06 -7.56 -9.01
N ASP A 186 -8.13 -7.89 -9.72
CA ASP A 186 -9.06 -8.96 -9.33
C ASP A 186 -8.37 -10.34 -9.28
N ARG A 187 -7.54 -10.71 -10.26
CA ARG A 187 -6.88 -12.04 -10.32
C ARG A 187 -5.76 -12.21 -9.30
N GLU A 188 -4.84 -11.26 -9.26
CA GLU A 188 -3.67 -11.33 -8.36
C GLU A 188 -4.07 -11.12 -6.90
N GLY A 189 -5.05 -10.24 -6.63
CA GLY A 189 -5.60 -10.06 -5.30
C GLY A 189 -6.21 -11.35 -4.73
N ARG A 190 -6.86 -12.16 -5.59
CA ARG A 190 -7.34 -13.49 -5.18
C ARG A 190 -6.21 -14.46 -4.91
N ALA A 191 -5.20 -14.50 -5.76
CA ALA A 191 -4.02 -15.34 -5.53
C ALA A 191 -3.33 -15.01 -4.19
N LEU A 192 -3.21 -13.72 -3.87
CA LEU A 192 -2.65 -13.27 -2.60
C LEU A 192 -3.58 -13.57 -1.41
N CYS A 193 -4.92 -13.46 -1.55
CA CYS A 193 -5.84 -13.92 -0.51
C CYS A 193 -5.70 -15.43 -0.25
N ALA A 194 -5.55 -16.24 -1.31
CA ALA A 194 -5.31 -17.67 -1.20
C ALA A 194 -3.96 -17.99 -0.55
N GLU A 195 -2.92 -17.21 -0.83
CA GLU A 195 -1.60 -17.32 -0.19
C GLU A 195 -1.69 -16.99 1.32
N ILE A 196 -2.36 -15.89 1.69
CA ILE A 196 -2.55 -15.49 3.09
C ILE A 196 -3.39 -16.52 3.85
N ALA A 197 -4.47 -17.04 3.25
CA ALA A 197 -5.33 -18.03 3.87
C ALA A 197 -4.60 -19.32 4.29
N ARG A 198 -3.47 -19.65 3.65
CA ARG A 198 -2.64 -20.81 3.96
C ARG A 198 -1.59 -20.55 5.04
N ARG A 199 -1.61 -19.39 5.70
CA ARG A 199 -0.67 -19.12 6.79
C ARG A 199 -1.16 -19.70 8.10
N ASP A 200 -0.36 -20.59 8.66
CA ASP A 200 -0.63 -21.25 9.95
C ASP A 200 -0.58 -20.27 11.13
N THR A 201 0.03 -19.10 10.96
CA THR A 201 0.08 -18.04 11.98
C THR A 201 -1.24 -17.31 12.16
N LEU A 202 -2.21 -17.51 11.26
CA LEU A 202 -3.51 -16.86 11.32
C LEU A 202 -4.56 -17.69 12.06
N SER A 203 -5.48 -16.99 12.73
CA SER A 203 -6.65 -17.60 13.32
C SER A 203 -7.54 -18.25 12.25
N VAL A 204 -8.33 -19.27 12.65
CA VAL A 204 -9.33 -19.93 11.81
C VAL A 204 -10.26 -18.91 11.13
N ASP A 205 -10.79 -17.97 11.92
CA ASP A 205 -11.70 -16.93 11.43
C ASP A 205 -11.05 -16.04 10.36
N ASP A 206 -9.77 -15.72 10.52
CA ASP A 206 -9.03 -14.92 9.55
C ASP A 206 -8.81 -15.69 8.26
N ARG A 207 -8.35 -16.93 8.36
CA ARG A 207 -8.10 -17.80 7.19
C ARG A 207 -9.38 -17.98 6.37
N LEU A 208 -10.50 -18.30 7.02
CA LEU A 208 -11.81 -18.41 6.37
C LEU A 208 -12.30 -17.09 5.78
N TRP A 209 -12.02 -15.96 6.44
CA TRP A 209 -12.34 -14.65 5.89
C TRP A 209 -11.59 -14.40 4.57
N PHE A 210 -10.29 -14.73 4.49
CA PHE A 210 -9.50 -14.58 3.25
C PHE A 210 -10.00 -15.52 2.14
N VAL A 211 -10.38 -16.76 2.47
CA VAL A 211 -11.04 -17.66 1.53
C VAL A 211 -12.36 -17.06 1.02
N GLY A 212 -13.14 -16.42 1.89
CA GLY A 212 -14.36 -15.70 1.48
C GLY A 212 -14.13 -14.54 0.51
N LYS A 213 -12.89 -14.05 0.36
CA LYS A 213 -12.53 -12.99 -0.61
C LYS A 213 -12.08 -13.54 -1.96
N THR A 214 -11.85 -14.83 -2.11
CA THR A 214 -11.52 -15.44 -3.40
C THR A 214 -12.78 -15.66 -4.26
N ARG A 215 -12.61 -15.98 -5.55
CA ARG A 215 -13.76 -16.30 -6.43
C ARG A 215 -14.35 -17.63 -6.02
N HIS A 216 -15.65 -17.80 -6.21
CA HIS A 216 -16.38 -18.96 -5.72
C HIS A 216 -15.70 -20.32 -6.02
N GLY A 217 -15.18 -20.54 -7.25
CA GLY A 217 -14.45 -21.77 -7.58
C GLY A 217 -13.14 -21.94 -6.80
N GLU A 218 -12.26 -20.93 -6.82
CA GLU A 218 -11.00 -20.94 -6.07
C GLU A 218 -11.22 -21.01 -4.55
N ALA A 219 -12.29 -20.37 -4.06
CA ALA A 219 -12.71 -20.40 -2.66
C ALA A 219 -13.13 -21.81 -2.26
N LEU A 220 -13.94 -22.46 -3.09
CA LEU A 220 -14.42 -23.80 -2.84
C LEU A 220 -13.26 -24.80 -2.84
N ASP A 221 -12.31 -24.67 -3.77
CA ASP A 221 -11.12 -25.52 -3.82
C ASP A 221 -10.24 -25.35 -2.56
N LEU A 222 -10.07 -24.13 -2.07
CA LEU A 222 -9.39 -23.86 -0.79
C LEU A 222 -10.13 -24.46 0.42
N LEU A 223 -11.46 -24.37 0.46
CA LEU A 223 -12.25 -24.97 1.53
C LEU A 223 -12.13 -26.49 1.52
N ARG A 224 -12.12 -27.11 0.33
CA ARG A 224 -11.89 -28.55 0.15
C ARG A 224 -10.49 -28.96 0.59
N GLU A 225 -9.48 -28.16 0.27
CA GLU A 225 -8.09 -28.35 0.70
C GLU A 225 -8.02 -28.36 2.24
N PHE A 226 -8.50 -27.31 2.90
CA PHE A 226 -8.51 -27.20 4.36
C PHE A 226 -9.36 -28.27 5.06
N ALA A 227 -10.47 -28.69 4.46
CA ALA A 227 -11.30 -29.77 5.02
C ALA A 227 -10.60 -31.14 5.03
N ARG A 228 -9.66 -31.37 4.09
CA ARG A 228 -9.01 -32.67 3.88
C ARG A 228 -7.62 -32.78 4.49
N GLU A 229 -6.93 -31.66 4.70
CA GLU A 229 -5.55 -31.64 5.17
C GLU A 229 -5.46 -32.13 6.63
N PRO A 230 -4.90 -33.31 6.91
CA PRO A 230 -4.87 -33.87 8.27
C PRO A 230 -4.05 -33.05 9.26
N ALA A 231 -3.11 -32.24 8.77
CA ALA A 231 -2.32 -31.33 9.60
C ALA A 231 -3.12 -30.12 10.11
N GLU A 232 -4.28 -29.82 9.52
CA GLU A 232 -5.12 -28.70 9.93
C GLU A 232 -5.82 -28.96 11.26
N ASP A 233 -5.99 -27.87 12.02
CA ASP A 233 -6.75 -27.88 13.26
C ASP A 233 -8.15 -28.48 13.03
N PRO A 234 -8.66 -29.37 13.92
CA PRO A 234 -9.96 -30.00 13.74
C PRO A 234 -11.11 -28.99 13.57
N VAL A 235 -11.04 -27.83 14.22
CA VAL A 235 -12.03 -26.74 14.05
C VAL A 235 -11.94 -26.15 12.65
N MET A 236 -10.72 -25.90 12.14
CA MET A 236 -10.52 -25.42 10.77
C MET A 236 -11.09 -26.39 9.74
N ARG A 237 -10.81 -27.69 9.87
CA ARG A 237 -11.32 -28.74 8.96
C ARG A 237 -12.84 -28.75 8.91
N VAL A 238 -13.47 -28.68 10.08
CA VAL A 238 -14.92 -28.64 10.24
C VAL A 238 -15.54 -27.41 9.60
N GLU A 239 -15.04 -26.22 9.94
CA GLU A 239 -15.59 -24.96 9.43
C GLU A 239 -15.39 -24.83 7.92
N ALA A 240 -14.25 -25.29 7.41
CA ALA A 240 -13.98 -25.35 5.98
C ALA A 240 -14.95 -26.31 5.26
N ALA A 241 -15.15 -27.51 5.81
CA ALA A 241 -16.09 -28.48 5.26
C ALA A 241 -17.54 -27.97 5.29
N HIS A 242 -17.94 -27.26 6.35
CA HIS A 242 -19.27 -26.65 6.45
C HIS A 242 -19.48 -25.57 5.39
N GLN A 243 -18.50 -24.67 5.22
CA GLN A 243 -18.57 -23.66 4.18
C GLN A 243 -18.53 -24.26 2.77
N ALA A 244 -17.75 -25.33 2.54
CA ALA A 244 -17.72 -26.05 1.28
C ALA A 244 -19.07 -26.68 0.96
N ALA A 245 -19.69 -27.35 1.92
CA ALA A 245 -21.02 -27.97 1.76
C ALA A 245 -22.13 -26.94 1.50
N THR A 246 -22.02 -25.74 2.10
CA THR A 246 -22.98 -24.64 1.91
C THR A 246 -22.83 -23.96 0.55
N LYS A 247 -21.59 -23.84 0.06
CA LYS A 247 -21.26 -23.11 -1.18
C LYS A 247 -21.24 -24.04 -2.40
N GLY A 248 -20.92 -25.30 -2.21
CA GLY A 248 -20.66 -26.29 -3.25
C GLY A 248 -21.86 -27.15 -3.64
N ASP A 249 -21.57 -28.28 -4.27
CA ASP A 249 -22.57 -29.26 -4.73
C ASP A 249 -22.84 -30.37 -3.70
N SER A 250 -23.61 -31.39 -4.09
CA SER A 250 -23.91 -32.53 -3.23
C SER A 250 -22.69 -33.39 -2.89
N ASP A 251 -21.67 -33.46 -3.75
CA ASP A 251 -20.44 -34.21 -3.48
C ASP A 251 -19.58 -33.49 -2.42
N ASP A 252 -19.65 -32.15 -2.36
CA ASP A 252 -18.97 -31.35 -1.33
C ASP A 252 -19.49 -31.61 0.09
N ARG A 253 -20.72 -32.10 0.21
CA ARG A 253 -21.31 -32.46 1.51
C ARG A 253 -20.65 -33.68 2.13
N ARG A 254 -20.03 -34.55 1.32
CA ARG A 254 -19.26 -35.69 1.83
C ARG A 254 -18.03 -35.26 2.63
N TYR A 255 -17.51 -34.04 2.44
CA TYR A 255 -16.40 -33.54 3.26
C TYR A 255 -16.80 -33.26 4.70
N LEU A 256 -18.10 -33.18 5.03
CA LEU A 256 -18.56 -33.08 6.41
C LEU A 256 -18.54 -34.42 7.15
N LEU A 257 -18.53 -35.55 6.43
CA LEU A 257 -18.61 -36.88 7.04
C LEU A 257 -17.36 -37.20 7.88
N ALA A 258 -16.17 -36.97 7.34
CA ALA A 258 -14.92 -37.30 8.01
C ALA A 258 -14.65 -36.42 9.26
N PRO A 259 -14.78 -35.07 9.20
CA PRO A 259 -14.64 -34.22 10.38
C PRO A 259 -15.75 -34.43 11.42
N ALA A 260 -16.99 -34.71 11.00
CA ALA A 260 -18.07 -34.98 11.95
C ALA A 260 -17.92 -36.33 12.66
N ALA A 261 -17.26 -37.32 12.04
CA ALA A 261 -16.92 -38.60 12.65
C ALA A 261 -15.64 -38.55 13.50
N ASP A 262 -14.84 -37.48 13.39
CA ASP A 262 -13.58 -37.31 14.13
C ASP A 262 -13.85 -37.02 15.61
N HIS A 263 -13.35 -37.90 16.49
CA HIS A 263 -13.53 -37.80 17.94
C HIS A 263 -12.78 -36.61 18.56
N THR A 264 -11.76 -36.08 17.87
CA THR A 264 -10.98 -34.91 18.31
C THR A 264 -11.73 -33.59 18.15
N VAL A 265 -12.81 -33.56 17.35
CA VAL A 265 -13.65 -32.36 17.17
C VAL A 265 -14.53 -32.14 18.41
N PRO A 266 -14.56 -30.94 19.02
CA PRO A 266 -15.42 -30.66 20.17
C PRO A 266 -16.89 -30.96 19.91
N TYR A 267 -17.57 -31.58 20.87
CA TYR A 267 -18.99 -31.93 20.77
C TYR A 267 -19.90 -30.74 20.38
N PRO A 268 -19.72 -29.51 20.92
CA PRO A 268 -20.54 -28.37 20.50
C PRO A 268 -20.43 -28.05 19.01
N LEU A 269 -19.22 -28.16 18.44
CA LEU A 269 -18.96 -27.95 17.02
C LEU A 269 -19.61 -29.05 16.17
N ARG A 270 -19.39 -30.32 16.55
CA ARG A 270 -20.05 -31.47 15.90
C ARG A 270 -21.57 -31.34 15.89
N ASN A 271 -22.15 -30.97 17.03
CA ASN A 271 -23.59 -30.80 17.15
C ASN A 271 -24.09 -29.64 16.25
N ASN A 272 -23.37 -28.52 16.18
CA ASN A 272 -23.74 -27.40 15.32
C ASN A 272 -23.73 -27.77 13.82
N ILE A 273 -22.76 -28.55 13.37
CA ILE A 273 -22.72 -29.09 12.00
C ILE A 273 -23.98 -29.93 11.72
N ILE A 274 -24.24 -30.93 12.58
CA ILE A 274 -25.36 -31.86 12.44
C ILE A 274 -26.69 -31.10 12.38
N THR A 275 -26.85 -30.09 13.24
CA THR A 275 -28.10 -29.34 13.35
C THR A 275 -28.38 -28.49 12.11
N ASN A 276 -27.35 -27.92 11.48
CA ASN A 276 -27.49 -27.03 10.32
C ASN A 276 -27.43 -27.73 8.96
N LEU A 277 -27.21 -29.04 8.94
CA LEU A 277 -27.30 -29.86 7.73
C LEU A 277 -28.74 -30.10 7.30
N ALA A 278 -28.97 -30.26 5.99
CA ALA A 278 -30.24 -30.75 5.48
C ALA A 278 -30.50 -32.19 5.99
N ASP A 279 -31.76 -32.59 6.12
CA ASP A 279 -32.13 -33.85 6.81
C ASP A 279 -31.48 -35.10 6.20
N ALA A 280 -31.31 -35.15 4.88
CA ALA A 280 -30.64 -36.25 4.19
C ALA A 280 -29.15 -36.35 4.58
N ASP A 281 -28.46 -35.21 4.61
CA ASP A 281 -27.03 -35.11 4.94
C ASP A 281 -26.80 -35.39 6.43
N ARG A 282 -27.72 -34.91 7.28
CA ARG A 282 -27.72 -35.15 8.73
C ARG A 282 -27.78 -36.65 9.04
N ALA A 283 -28.65 -37.41 8.36
CA ALA A 283 -28.78 -38.85 8.58
C ALA A 283 -27.51 -39.62 8.17
N GLU A 284 -26.84 -39.20 7.08
CA GLU A 284 -25.60 -39.83 6.62
C GLU A 284 -24.43 -39.55 7.56
N VAL A 285 -24.29 -38.30 8.03
CA VAL A 285 -23.31 -37.92 9.06
C VAL A 285 -23.52 -38.71 10.36
N LEU A 286 -24.75 -38.81 10.86
CA LEU A 286 -25.05 -39.56 12.08
C LEU A 286 -24.73 -41.06 11.93
N ARG A 287 -24.96 -41.66 10.75
CA ARG A 287 -24.54 -43.05 10.47
C ARG A 287 -23.02 -43.19 10.50
N ALA A 288 -22.29 -42.27 9.87
CA ALA A 288 -20.83 -42.27 9.85
C ALA A 288 -20.24 -42.14 11.26
N ILE A 289 -20.80 -41.26 12.11
CA ILE A 289 -20.43 -41.14 13.53
C ILE A 289 -20.67 -42.47 14.26
N ALA A 290 -21.85 -43.07 14.09
CA ALA A 290 -22.20 -44.34 14.73
C ALA A 290 -21.27 -45.49 14.30
N HIS A 291 -20.81 -45.51 13.04
CA HIS A 291 -19.85 -46.50 12.55
C HIS A 291 -18.42 -46.23 13.06
N GLY A 292 -17.99 -44.97 13.07
CA GLY A 292 -16.68 -44.57 13.60
C GLY A 292 -16.50 -44.88 15.09
N LEU A 293 -17.57 -44.80 15.88
CA LEU A 293 -17.59 -45.24 17.29
C LEU A 293 -17.49 -46.76 17.46
N HIS A 294 -17.93 -47.54 16.46
CA HIS A 294 -17.82 -49.00 16.47
C HIS A 294 -16.41 -49.48 16.12
N ASP A 295 -15.71 -48.78 15.23
CA ASP A 295 -14.37 -49.15 14.77
C ASP A 295 -13.24 -48.66 15.70
N ASN A 296 -13.51 -47.69 16.59
CA ASN A 296 -12.54 -47.17 17.54
C ASN A 296 -13.23 -46.79 18.88
N PRO A 297 -13.44 -47.75 19.81
CA PRO A 297 -14.25 -47.56 21.01
C PRO A 297 -13.53 -46.78 22.14
N GLY A 298 -12.56 -45.94 21.80
CA GLY A 298 -11.73 -45.18 22.73
C GLY A 298 -12.48 -44.09 23.49
#